data_AF-A0A5A9EA24-F1
#
_entry.id   AF-A0A5A9EA24-F1
#
_cell.length_a   1.000
_cell.length_b   1.000
_cell.length_c   1.000
_cell.angle_alpha   90.00
_cell.angle_beta   90.00
_cell.angle_gamma   90.00
#
_symmetry.space_group_name_H-M   'P 1'
#
loop_
_entity.id
_entity.type
_entity.pdbx_description
1 polymer ?
#
loop_
_entity_poly.entity_id
_entity_poly.type
_entity_poly.pdbx_seq_one_letter_code
_entity_poly.pdbx_strand_id
1 'polypeptide(L)'
;MEEDWTSKAIITPIVKYEYVRIDIYNKMAEVNVIDHKHQNIVMKLFIDIDKNEIKKTGSLGNHPLDEVELIDSIIGNIKYFIKEGISIP
;
A
#
# COMPACT_ATOMS: atom_id res chain seq x y z
N MET A 1 -19.71 7.44 36.48
CA MET A 1 -18.35 7.11 36.01
C MET A 1 -18.46 7.10 34.50
N GLU A 2 -18.22 8.25 33.89
CA GLU A 2 -18.26 8.42 32.44
C GLU A 2 -16.82 8.31 31.98
N GLU A 3 -16.49 7.24 31.28
CA GLU A 3 -15.19 7.14 30.64
C GLU A 3 -15.21 8.10 29.45
N ASP A 4 -14.36 9.10 29.55
CA ASP A 4 -14.07 10.07 28.51
C ASP A 4 -13.06 9.43 27.55
N TRP A 5 -13.56 8.77 26.51
CA TRP A 5 -12.74 8.18 25.44
C TRP A 5 -12.32 9.30 24.50
N THR A 6 -11.53 10.26 25.00
CA THR A 6 -10.93 11.30 24.15
C THR A 6 -10.16 10.62 23.03
N SER A 7 -10.73 10.79 21.84
CA SER A 7 -10.27 10.30 20.56
C SER A 7 -8.78 10.55 20.39
N LYS A 8 -7.98 9.49 20.51
CA LYS A 8 -6.74 9.40 19.73
C LYS A 8 -7.16 9.18 18.28
N ALA A 9 -7.58 10.26 17.64
CA ALA A 9 -7.56 10.36 16.19
C ALA A 9 -6.09 10.31 15.81
N ILE A 10 -5.57 9.08 15.69
CA ILE A 10 -4.40 8.81 14.88
C ILE A 10 -4.79 9.40 13.53
N ILE A 11 -4.10 10.47 13.13
CA ILE A 11 -4.20 11.00 11.77
C ILE A 11 -3.51 9.95 10.90
N THR A 12 -4.19 8.83 10.69
CA THR A 12 -3.76 7.81 9.74
C THR A 12 -3.92 8.48 8.39
N PRO A 13 -2.85 8.70 7.62
CA PRO A 13 -3.01 9.17 6.26
C PRO A 13 -3.90 8.14 5.56
N ILE A 14 -5.11 8.56 5.20
CA ILE A 14 -6.07 7.77 4.43
C ILE A 14 -5.50 7.72 3.00
N VAL A 15 -4.42 6.97 2.81
CA VAL A 15 -3.99 6.50 1.49
C VAL A 15 -4.84 5.27 1.25
N LYS A 16 -6.00 5.47 0.62
CA LYS A 16 -6.79 4.36 0.12
C LYS A 16 -5.97 3.65 -0.96
N TYR A 17 -5.57 2.41 -0.68
CA TYR A 17 -5.01 1.49 -1.65
C TYR A 17 -6.12 1.04 -2.61
N GLU A 18 -6.55 1.90 -3.52
CA GLU A 18 -7.77 1.65 -4.31
C GLU A 18 -7.60 0.63 -5.44
N TYR A 19 -6.36 0.25 -5.81
CA TYR A 19 -6.12 -0.78 -6.84
C TYR A 19 -4.85 -1.59 -6.53
N VAL A 20 -5.00 -2.59 -5.66
CA VAL A 20 -3.98 -3.63 -5.42
C VAL A 20 -4.44 -4.87 -6.18
N ARG A 21 -3.68 -5.28 -7.20
CA ARG A 21 -3.89 -6.55 -7.90
C ARG A 21 -2.86 -7.54 -7.40
N ILE A 22 -3.32 -8.70 -6.93
CA ILE A 22 -2.43 -9.74 -6.39
C ILE A 22 -2.64 -11.03 -7.19
N ASP A 23 -1.56 -11.51 -7.80
CA ASP A 23 -1.47 -12.85 -8.35
C ASP A 23 -0.80 -13.75 -7.32
N ILE A 24 -1.61 -14.49 -6.56
CA ILE A 24 -1.13 -15.39 -5.50
C ILE A 24 -0.29 -16.53 -6.09
N TYR A 25 -0.68 -17.06 -7.25
CA TYR A 25 -0.02 -18.23 -7.84
C TYR A 25 1.39 -17.88 -8.31
N ASN A 26 1.55 -16.72 -8.95
CA ASN A 26 2.83 -16.22 -9.42
C ASN A 26 3.58 -15.41 -8.35
N LYS A 27 2.96 -15.22 -7.17
CA LYS A 27 3.45 -14.38 -6.06
C LYS A 27 3.87 -12.97 -6.51
N MET A 28 3.05 -12.39 -7.38
CA MET A 28 3.24 -11.05 -7.93
C MET A 28 2.14 -10.12 -7.44
N ALA A 29 2.46 -8.84 -7.32
CA ALA A 29 1.47 -7.81 -7.05
C ALA A 29 1.75 -6.52 -7.82
N GLU A 30 0.68 -5.88 -8.26
CA GLU A 30 0.68 -4.52 -8.79
C GLU A 30 -0.08 -3.61 -7.84
N VAL A 31 0.56 -2.53 -7.42
CA VAL A 31 -0.02 -1.56 -6.49
C VAL A 31 0.06 -0.18 -7.11
N ASN A 32 -1.10 0.45 -7.29
CA ASN A 32 -1.18 1.86 -7.69
C ASN A 32 -1.45 2.71 -6.45
N VAL A 33 -0.54 3.64 -6.16
CA VAL A 33 -0.73 4.66 -5.15
C VAL A 33 -1.33 5.89 -5.83
N ILE A 34 -2.49 6.31 -5.34
CA ILE A 34 -3.29 7.40 -5.90
C ILE A 34 -3.26 8.58 -4.93
N ASP A 35 -3.01 9.78 -5.45
CA ASP A 35 -3.34 10.99 -4.72
C ASP A 35 -4.83 11.28 -4.89
N HIS A 36 -5.57 11.02 -3.80
CA HIS A 36 -7.02 11.15 -3.76
C HIS A 36 -7.52 12.57 -4.08
N LYS A 37 -6.70 13.62 -3.86
CA LYS A 37 -7.10 15.01 -4.15
C LYS A 37 -7.16 15.26 -5.65
N HIS A 38 -6.21 14.72 -6.40
CA HIS A 38 -6.07 14.95 -7.83
C HIS A 38 -6.53 13.76 -8.69
N GLN A 39 -6.96 12.66 -8.04
CA GLN A 39 -7.41 11.42 -8.69
C GLN A 39 -6.38 10.89 -9.70
N ASN A 40 -5.09 11.07 -9.40
CA ASN A 40 -3.99 10.66 -10.26
C ASN A 40 -3.13 9.59 -9.58
N ILE A 41 -2.58 8.69 -10.38
CA ILE A 41 -1.60 7.71 -9.91
C ILE A 41 -0.26 8.43 -9.76
N VAL A 42 0.22 8.54 -8.53
CA VAL A 42 1.50 9.19 -8.21
C VAL A 42 2.67 8.20 -8.21
N MET A 43 2.38 6.94 -7.89
CA MET A 43 3.37 5.87 -7.88
C MET A 43 2.72 4.54 -8.26
N LYS A 44 3.44 3.73 -9.03
CA LYS A 44 3.11 2.33 -9.27
C LYS A 44 4.24 1.45 -8.79
N LEU A 45 3.89 0.36 -8.14
CA LEU A 45 4.81 -0.68 -7.70
C LEU A 45 4.40 -1.98 -8.36
N PHE A 46 5.36 -2.63 -9.00
CA PHE A 46 5.29 -4.03 -9.37
C PHE A 46 6.23 -4.79 -8.44
N ILE A 47 5.69 -5.79 -7.75
CA ILE A 47 6.38 -6.55 -6.72
C ILE A 47 6.36 -8.02 -7.13
N ASP A 48 7.53 -8.60 -7.34
CA ASP A 48 7.74 -10.03 -7.55
C ASP A 48 8.39 -10.60 -6.28
N ILE A 49 7.61 -11.34 -5.49
CA ILE A 49 8.08 -11.88 -4.21
C ILE A 49 9.04 -13.04 -4.42
N ASP A 50 8.86 -13.84 -5.47
CA ASP A 50 9.73 -14.98 -5.76
C ASP A 50 11.12 -14.54 -6.20
N LYS A 51 11.20 -13.48 -7.00
CA LYS A 51 12.49 -12.89 -7.41
C LYS A 51 13.02 -11.84 -6.43
N ASN A 52 12.27 -11.52 -5.39
CA ASN A 52 12.54 -10.40 -4.48
C ASN A 52 12.84 -9.09 -5.24
N GLU A 53 12.06 -8.84 -6.29
CA GLU A 53 12.24 -7.71 -7.20
C GLU A 53 11.10 -6.71 -7.03
N ILE A 54 11.44 -5.42 -6.96
CA ILE A 54 10.48 -4.33 -6.88
C ILE A 54 10.80 -3.33 -7.98
N LYS A 55 9.84 -3.14 -8.89
CA LYS A 55 9.90 -2.08 -9.89
C LYS A 55 8.97 -0.96 -9.47
N LYS A 56 9.53 0.23 -9.32
CA LYS A 56 8.80 1.45 -8.99
C LYS A 56 8.80 2.39 -10.17
N THR A 57 7.63 2.95 -10.48
CA THR A 57 7.50 4.07 -11.41
C THR A 57 6.74 5.20 -10.75
N GLY A 58 7.24 6.44 -10.88
CA GLY A 58 6.70 7.59 -10.15
C GLY A 58 7.35 7.76 -8.78
N SER A 59 6.86 8.76 -8.04
CA SER A 59 7.33 9.08 -6.69
C SER A 59 6.24 9.87 -5.96
N LEU A 60 6.23 9.77 -4.63
CA LEU A 60 5.39 10.58 -3.76
C LEU A 60 5.77 12.08 -3.79
N GLY A 61 6.93 12.46 -4.33
CA GLY A 61 7.32 13.87 -4.48
C GLY A 61 7.32 14.63 -3.16
N ASN A 62 6.52 15.70 -3.06
CA ASN A 62 6.41 16.56 -1.86
C ASN A 62 5.34 16.09 -0.86
N HIS A 63 4.79 14.89 -0.99
CA HIS A 63 3.86 14.37 0.00
C HIS A 63 4.58 14.12 1.34
N PRO A 64 3.93 14.35 2.50
CA PRO A 64 4.55 14.22 3.83
C PRO A 64 4.80 12.76 4.26
N LEU A 65 4.59 11.81 3.36
CA LEU A 65 4.74 10.37 3.60
C LEU A 65 6.15 9.94 3.21
N ASP A 66 6.78 9.17 4.09
CA ASP A 66 8.04 8.50 3.74
C ASP A 66 7.76 7.39 2.71
N GLU A 67 8.39 7.53 1.55
CA GLU A 67 8.20 6.60 0.44
C GLU A 67 8.76 5.21 0.74
N VAL A 68 9.86 5.12 1.50
CA VAL A 68 10.49 3.86 1.88
C VAL A 68 9.60 3.12 2.87
N GLU A 69 9.12 3.80 3.92
CA GLU A 69 8.20 3.18 4.89
C GLU A 69 6.90 2.72 4.25
N LEU A 70 6.37 3.50 3.29
CA LEU A 70 5.18 3.12 2.54
C LEU A 70 5.42 1.84 1.72
N ILE A 71 6.53 1.78 0.97
CA ILE A 71 6.87 0.61 0.14
C ILE A 71 7.06 -0.63 1.03
N ASP A 72 7.75 -0.50 2.16
CA ASP A 72 7.95 -1.61 3.11
C ASP A 72 6.62 -2.12 3.68
N SER A 73 5.72 -1.20 4.04
CA SER A 73 4.37 -1.56 4.50
C SER A 73 3.58 -2.31 3.42
N ILE A 74 3.64 -1.84 2.17
CA ILE A 74 2.98 -2.49 1.03
C ILE A 74 3.52 -3.92 0.85
N ILE A 75 4.83 -4.10 0.84
CA ILE A 75 5.45 -5.41 0.69
C ILE A 75 5.03 -6.35 1.82
N GLY A 76 5.01 -5.87 3.07
CA GLY A 76 4.54 -6.63 4.23
C GLY A 76 3.10 -7.13 4.05
N ASN A 77 2.21 -6.26 3.60
CA ASN A 77 0.81 -6.61 3.33
C ASN A 77 0.67 -7.60 2.18
N ILE A 78 1.39 -7.42 1.07
CA ILE A 78 1.37 -8.36 -0.06
C ILE A 78 1.84 -9.75 0.36
N LYS A 79 2.94 -9.83 1.13
CA LYS A 79 3.43 -11.10 1.68
C LYS A 79 2.39 -11.78 2.55
N TYR A 80 1.71 -11.01 3.40
CA TYR A 80 0.61 -11.52 4.22
C TYR A 80 -0.55 -12.04 3.36
N PHE A 81 -1.03 -11.28 2.37
CA PHE A 81 -2.13 -11.70 1.50
C PHE A 81 -1.82 -12.95 0.69
N ILE A 82 -0.62 -13.06 0.13
CA ILE A 82 -0.18 -14.27 -0.59
C ILE A 82 -0.14 -15.47 0.36
N LYS A 83 0.38 -15.29 1.57
CA LYS A 83 0.46 -16.36 2.58
C LYS A 83 -0.93 -16.86 2.99
N GLU A 84 -1.88 -15.95 3.16
CA GLU A 84 -3.26 -16.28 3.56
C GLU A 84 -4.15 -16.68 2.36
N GLY A 85 -3.63 -16.64 1.13
CA GLY A 85 -4.41 -16.92 -0.08
C GLY A 85 -5.50 -15.88 -0.37
N ILE A 86 -5.35 -14.65 0.11
CA ILE A 86 -6.30 -13.56 -0.08
C ILE A 86 -6.01 -12.89 -1.42
N SER A 87 -6.92 -13.08 -2.39
CA SER A 87 -6.87 -12.34 -3.66
C SER A 87 -7.82 -11.16 -3.57
N ILE A 88 -7.31 -9.98 -3.88
CA ILE A 88 -8.12 -8.77 -3.99
C ILE A 88 -8.23 -8.48 -5.50
N PRO A 89 -9.44 -8.58 -6.08
CA PRO A 89 -9.67 -8.32 -7.51
C PRO A 89 -9.62 -6.82 -7.86
#